data_AF-A0A4V3UX05-F1
#
_entry.id   AF-A0A4V3UX05-F1
#
_cell.length_a   1.000
_cell.length_b   1.000
_cell.length_c   1.000
_cell.angle_alpha   90.00
_cell.angle_beta   90.00
_cell.angle_gamma   90.00
#
_symmetry.space_group_name_H-M   'P 1'
#
loop_
_entity.id
_entity.type
_entity.pdbx_description
1 polymer ?
#
loop_
_entity_poly.entity_id
_entity_poly.type
_entity_poly.pdbx_seq_one_letter_code
_entity_poly.pdbx_strand_id
1 'polypeptide(L)'
;MRLFAQLGWYFRREWRRYLGAVALLIIIAILQLIPPKLVGVIIDGVTTKTMSTGVLFAWLGLMVATAIVVYLLRYVWRVLLFG
;
A
#
# COMPACT_ATOMS: atom_id res chain seq x y z
N MET A 1 33.30 -6.49 2.95
CA MET A 1 32.12 -7.40 3.01
C MET A 1 32.14 -8.41 4.17
N ARG A 2 32.94 -8.23 5.24
CA ARG A 2 32.98 -9.17 6.40
C ARG A 2 31.86 -8.95 7.43
N LEU A 3 31.29 -7.75 7.47
CA LEU A 3 30.20 -7.36 8.39
C LEU A 3 28.88 -8.12 8.14
N PHE A 4 28.44 -8.23 6.88
CA PHE A 4 27.22 -8.99 6.53
C PHE A 4 27.35 -10.49 6.86
N ALA A 5 28.56 -11.06 6.77
CA ALA A 5 28.81 -12.45 7.13
C ALA A 5 28.72 -12.70 8.65
N GLN A 6 29.20 -11.76 9.47
CA GLN A 6 29.05 -11.85 10.93
C GLN A 6 27.62 -11.61 11.41
N LEU A 7 26.87 -10.75 10.71
CA LEU A 7 25.45 -10.50 11.00
C LEU A 7 24.54 -11.64 10.51
N GLY A 8 25.00 -12.51 9.60
CA GLY A 8 24.23 -13.64 9.07
C GLY A 8 23.70 -14.59 10.15
N TRP A 9 24.43 -14.74 11.27
CA TRP A 9 23.96 -15.51 12.44
C TRP A 9 22.82 -14.81 13.19
N TYR A 10 22.83 -13.48 13.24
CA TYR A 10 21.76 -12.66 13.84
C TYR A 10 20.49 -12.68 12.98
N PHE A 11 20.63 -12.54 11.67
CA PHE A 11 19.52 -12.70 10.71
C PHE A 11 18.89 -14.11 10.76
N ARG A 12 19.70 -15.14 11.03
CA ARG A 12 19.22 -16.53 11.16
C ARG A 12 18.53 -16.79 12.50
N ARG A 13 18.88 -16.06 13.56
CA ARG A 13 18.26 -16.15 14.89
C ARG A 13 16.91 -15.41 14.96
N GLU A 14 16.78 -14.29 14.27
CA GLU A 14 15.56 -13.46 14.24
C GLU A 14 14.81 -13.52 12.88
N TRP A 15 15.04 -14.59 12.11
CA TRP A 15 14.56 -14.74 10.72
C TRP A 15 13.05 -14.58 10.59
N ARG A 16 12.27 -15.00 11.61
CA ARG A 16 10.80 -14.91 11.61
C ARG A 16 10.30 -13.47 11.57
N ARG A 17 11.01 -12.54 12.24
CA ARG A 17 10.66 -11.12 12.29
C ARG A 17 11.05 -10.41 11.00
N TYR A 18 12.19 -10.79 10.43
CA TYR A 18 12.64 -10.32 9.10
C TYR A 18 11.74 -10.82 7.97
N LEU A 19 11.35 -12.10 7.97
CA LEU A 19 10.39 -12.64 7.01
C LEU A 19 9.03 -11.97 7.15
N GLY A 20 8.58 -11.74 8.39
CA GLY A 20 7.35 -11.00 8.67
C GLY A 20 7.41 -9.59 8.08
N ALA A 21 8.52 -8.87 8.28
CA ALA A 21 8.72 -7.54 7.71
C ALA A 21 8.77 -7.56 6.17
N VAL A 22 9.42 -8.54 5.55
CA VAL A 22 9.49 -8.68 4.08
C VAL A 22 8.12 -9.05 3.49
N ALA A 23 7.39 -9.97 4.12
CA ALA A 23 6.04 -10.33 3.69
C ALA A 23 5.09 -9.13 3.83
N LEU A 24 5.19 -8.38 4.93
CA LEU A 24 4.38 -7.18 5.17
C LEU A 24 4.75 -6.06 4.17
N LEU A 25 6.04 -5.90 3.82
CA LEU A 25 6.52 -5.04 2.73
C LEU A 25 5.83 -5.36 1.40
N ILE A 26 5.80 -6.64 1.04
CA ILE A 26 5.19 -7.11 -0.21
C ILE A 26 3.68 -6.83 -0.23
N ILE A 27 2.98 -7.11 0.88
CA ILE A 27 1.54 -6.82 1.00
C ILE A 27 1.27 -5.33 0.83
N ILE A 28 2.08 -4.48 1.46
CA ILE A 28 1.94 -3.02 1.38
C ILE A 28 2.28 -2.51 -0.02
N ALA A 29 3.26 -3.10 -0.69
CA ALA A 29 3.55 -2.78 -2.08
C ALA A 29 2.34 -3.12 -2.97
N ILE A 30 1.72 -4.29 -2.81
CA ILE A 30 0.51 -4.67 -3.56
C ILE A 30 -0.65 -3.72 -3.26
N LEU A 31 -0.89 -3.38 -1.99
CA LEU A 31 -1.95 -2.44 -1.61
C LEU A 31 -1.75 -1.05 -2.21
N GLN A 32 -0.50 -0.65 -2.46
CA GLN A 32 -0.20 0.62 -3.12
C GLN A 32 -0.57 0.63 -4.62
N LEU A 33 -0.80 -0.52 -5.26
CA LEU A 33 -1.33 -0.58 -6.63
C LEU A 33 -2.86 -0.36 -6.69
N ILE A 34 -3.58 -0.46 -5.58
CA ILE A 34 -5.03 -0.23 -5.52
C ILE A 34 -5.42 1.20 -5.93
N PRO A 35 -4.82 2.27 -5.36
CA PRO A 35 -5.15 3.65 -5.73
C PRO A 35 -4.98 3.97 -7.23
N PRO A 36 -3.86 3.67 -7.91
CA PRO A 36 -3.72 3.99 -9.34
C PRO A 36 -4.72 3.20 -10.20
N LYS A 37 -5.09 1.97 -9.79
CA LYS A 37 -6.12 1.19 -10.48
C LYS A 37 -7.51 1.79 -10.32
N LEU A 38 -7.85 2.28 -9.12
CA LEU A 38 -9.10 3.00 -8.86
C LEU A 38 -9.20 4.29 -9.68
N VAL A 39 -8.10 5.06 -9.75
CA VAL A 39 -8.04 6.28 -10.55
C VAL A 39 -8.31 5.99 -12.04
N GLY A 40 -7.72 4.92 -12.58
CA GLY A 40 -7.96 4.49 -13.97
C GLY A 40 -9.44 4.22 -14.25
N VAL A 41 -10.09 3.42 -13.39
CA VAL A 41 -11.52 3.07 -13.54
C VAL A 41 -12.42 4.32 -13.48
N ILE A 42 -12.10 5.27 -12.60
CA ILE A 42 -12.84 6.53 -12.47
C ILE A 42 -12.68 7.38 -13.73
N ILE A 43 -11.45 7.55 -14.23
CA ILE A 43 -11.18 8.34 -15.45
C ILE A 43 -11.84 7.69 -16.68
N ASP A 44 -11.78 6.37 -16.80
CA ASP A 44 -12.40 5.63 -17.90
C ASP A 44 -13.94 5.78 -17.89
N GLY A 45 -14.57 5.70 -16.71
CA GLY A 45 -16.01 5.89 -16.53
C GLY A 45 -16.48 7.32 -16.80
N VAL A 46 -15.66 8.32 -16.46
CA VAL A 46 -15.93 9.74 -16.80
C VAL A 46 -15.81 9.98 -18.30
N THR A 47 -14.80 9.40 -18.93
CA THR A 47 -14.52 9.59 -20.38
C THR A 47 -15.60 8.97 -21.26
N THR A 48 -16.22 7.87 -20.81
CA THR A 48 -17.32 7.20 -21.53
C THR A 48 -18.66 7.93 -21.46
N LYS A 49 -18.76 9.08 -20.75
CA LYS A 49 -19.97 9.95 -20.67
C LYS A 49 -21.28 9.26 -20.24
N THR A 50 -21.21 8.06 -19.68
CA THR A 50 -22.38 7.28 -19.20
C THR A 50 -22.73 7.55 -17.73
N MET A 51 -21.94 8.36 -17.04
CA MET A 51 -22.07 8.59 -15.59
C MET A 51 -22.83 9.88 -15.30
N SER A 52 -24.00 9.76 -14.67
CA SER A 52 -24.70 10.87 -14.03
C SER A 52 -23.79 11.56 -13.00
N THR A 53 -23.89 12.89 -12.87
CA THR A 53 -23.10 13.72 -11.95
C THR A 53 -23.09 13.18 -10.51
N GLY A 54 -24.20 12.57 -10.06
CA GLY A 54 -24.29 11.95 -8.73
C GLY A 54 -23.40 10.72 -8.55
N VAL A 55 -23.26 9.90 -9.59
CA VAL A 55 -22.38 8.71 -9.56
C VAL A 55 -20.91 9.15 -9.57
N LEU A 56 -20.60 10.23 -10.28
CA LEU A 56 -19.28 10.86 -10.33
C LEU A 56 -18.83 11.35 -8.95
N PHE A 57 -19.70 12.05 -8.22
CA PHE A 57 -19.41 12.49 -6.84
C PHE A 57 -19.26 11.30 -5.87
N ALA A 58 -20.04 10.24 -6.03
CA ALA A 58 -19.90 9.02 -5.23
C ALA A 58 -18.54 8.33 -5.45
N TRP A 59 -18.09 8.23 -6.71
CA TRP A 59 -16.75 7.73 -7.05
C TRP A 59 -15.63 8.63 -6.53
N LEU A 60 -15.80 9.95 -6.61
CA LEU A 60 -14.86 10.91 -6.06
C LEU A 60 -14.73 10.75 -4.53
N GLY A 61 -15.87 10.60 -3.84
CA GLY A 61 -15.90 10.32 -2.40
C GLY A 61 -15.22 9.00 -2.04
N LEU A 62 -15.45 7.95 -2.81
CA LEU A 62 -14.79 6.65 -2.64
C LEU A 62 -13.28 6.75 -2.87
N MET A 63 -12.83 7.58 -3.82
CA MET A 63 -11.41 7.85 -4.09
C MET A 63 -10.74 8.55 -2.90
N VAL A 64 -11.37 9.57 -2.33
CA VAL A 64 -10.88 10.26 -1.13
C VAL A 64 -10.82 9.31 0.07
N ALA A 65 -11.87 8.52 0.28
CA ALA A 65 -11.89 7.51 1.35
C ALA A 65 -10.75 6.49 1.18
N THR A 66 -10.51 6.00 -0.04
CA THR A 66 -9.40 5.09 -0.33
C THR A 66 -8.04 5.76 -0.08
N ALA A 67 -7.89 7.03 -0.46
CA ALA A 67 -6.65 7.78 -0.22
C ALA A 67 -6.35 7.92 1.29
N ILE A 68 -7.37 8.19 2.11
CA ILE A 68 -7.24 8.25 3.59
C ILE A 68 -6.83 6.89 4.14
N VAL A 69 -7.49 5.80 3.72
CA VAL A 69 -7.16 4.44 4.17
C VAL A 69 -5.72 4.07 3.82
N VAL A 70 -5.30 4.35 2.58
CA VAL A 70 -3.92 4.11 2.13
C VAL A 70 -2.92 4.93 2.96
N TYR A 71 -3.24 6.18 3.27
CA TYR A 71 -2.40 7.03 4.11
C TYR A 71 -2.24 6.47 5.53
N LEU A 72 -3.35 6.06 6.17
CA LEU A 72 -3.34 5.45 7.49
C LEU A 72 -2.54 4.14 7.51
N LEU A 73 -2.72 3.28 6.51
CA LEU A 73 -1.97 2.04 6.40
C LEU A 73 -0.46 2.29 6.25
N ARG A 74 -0.10 3.31 5.45
CA ARG A 74 1.29 3.74 5.28
C ARG A 74 1.89 4.30 6.59
N TYR A 75 1.07 4.97 7.39
CA TYR A 75 1.47 5.47 8.71
C TYR A 75 1.72 4.31 9.69
N VAL A 76 0.78 3.38 9.83
CA VAL A 76 0.92 2.17 10.69
C VAL A 76 2.15 1.38 10.29
N TRP A 77 2.38 1.23 8.99
CA TRP A 77 3.57 0.56 8.47
C TRP A 77 4.88 1.21 8.92
N ARG A 78 4.99 2.54 8.79
CA ARG A 78 6.17 3.29 9.22
C ARG A 78 6.41 3.14 10.72
N VAL A 79 5.35 3.19 11.53
CA VAL A 79 5.45 3.02 12.98
C VAL A 79 5.91 1.60 13.34
N LEU A 80 5.44 0.58 12.64
CA LEU A 80 5.80 -0.83 12.94
C LEU A 80 7.22 -1.20 12.48
N LEU A 81 7.78 -0.47 11.51
CA LEU A 81 9.15 -0.67 11.04
C LEU A 81 10.20 0.17 11.76
N PHE A 82 9.87 1.41 12.13
CA PHE A 82 10.81 2.39 12.68
C PHE A 82 10.54 2.74 14.15
N GLY A 83 9.46 2.23 14.73
CA GLY A 83 9.12 2.33 16.15
C GLY A 83 9.45 1.06 16.93
#